data_AF-A0A951TJ98-F1
#
_entry.id   AF-A0A951TJ98-F1
#
_cell.length_a   1.000
_cell.length_b   1.000
_cell.length_c   1.000
_cell.angle_alpha   90.00
_cell.angle_beta   90.00
_cell.angle_gamma   90.00
#
_symmetry.space_group_name_H-M   'P 1'
#
loop_
_entity.id
_entity.type
_entity.pdbx_description
1 polymer ?
#
loop_
_entity_poly.entity_id
_entity_poly.type
_entity_poly.pdbx_seq_one_letter_code
_entity_poly.pdbx_strand_id
1 'polypeptide(L)'
;MRFRPSHRTLLVSLLFVSPLAVSVPRSAWAQPSKPAPKTALIASVRGQTLTLTVGSDDGAKIGQTFRVARGNAGAKIQINAVTPGESTASV
;
A
#
# COMPACT_ATOMS: atom_id res chain seq x y z
N MET A 1 9.76 -24.79 -78.72
CA MET A 1 9.46 -23.36 -78.49
C MET A 1 7.97 -23.26 -78.17
N ARG A 2 7.46 -22.80 -77.03
CA ARG A 2 7.88 -21.73 -76.13
C ARG A 2 7.47 -22.07 -74.69
N PHE A 3 8.41 -21.94 -73.76
CA PHE A 3 8.19 -21.87 -72.32
C PHE A 3 7.57 -20.49 -71.99
N ARG A 4 6.50 -20.45 -71.20
CA ARG A 4 6.02 -19.22 -70.54
C ARG A 4 5.82 -19.51 -69.05
N PRO A 5 6.74 -19.08 -68.18
CA PRO A 5 6.47 -19.01 -66.74
C PRO A 5 5.93 -17.62 -66.43
N SER A 6 4.61 -17.46 -66.26
CA SER A 6 4.07 -16.22 -65.70
C SER A 6 4.20 -16.26 -64.18
N HIS A 7 4.83 -15.22 -63.66
CA HIS A 7 5.30 -15.06 -62.31
C HIS A 7 4.22 -15.18 -61.22
N ARG A 8 4.65 -15.82 -60.13
CA ARG A 8 4.25 -15.62 -58.73
C ARG A 8 3.90 -14.17 -58.41
N THR A 9 2.87 -13.97 -57.58
CA THR A 9 2.75 -13.06 -56.41
C THR A 9 1.25 -12.82 -56.18
N LEU A 10 0.69 -12.70 -54.98
CA LEU A 10 1.21 -12.55 -53.63
C LEU A 10 0.10 -12.95 -52.66
N LEU A 11 0.50 -13.44 -51.49
CA LEU A 11 -0.32 -13.71 -50.31
C LEU A 11 -1.49 -12.72 -50.15
N VAL A 12 -2.70 -13.24 -50.29
CA VAL A 12 -3.89 -12.67 -49.65
C VAL A 12 -4.04 -13.45 -48.35
N SER A 13 -4.04 -12.75 -47.20
CA SER A 13 -5.05 -12.97 -46.15
C SER A 13 -4.67 -12.36 -44.81
N LEU A 14 -5.58 -11.49 -44.38
CA LEU A 14 -6.02 -11.25 -43.01
C LEU A 14 -5.02 -10.64 -42.03
N LEU A 15 -5.06 -9.30 -42.02
CA LEU A 15 -4.97 -8.46 -40.84
C LEU A 15 -5.87 -9.02 -39.71
N PHE A 16 -5.34 -9.89 -38.86
CA PHE A 16 -5.87 -10.10 -37.53
C PHE A 16 -5.52 -8.87 -36.69
N VAL A 17 -6.40 -7.87 -36.73
CA VAL A 17 -6.41 -6.80 -35.72
C VAL A 17 -6.86 -7.45 -34.42
N SER A 18 -5.91 -7.89 -33.62
CA SER A 18 -6.16 -8.27 -32.24
C SER A 18 -6.73 -7.06 -31.52
N PRO A 19 -7.89 -7.17 -30.84
CA PRO A 19 -8.34 -6.10 -29.97
C PRO A 19 -7.28 -5.98 -28.87
N LEU A 20 -6.50 -4.90 -28.92
CA LEU A 20 -5.63 -4.51 -27.82
C LEU A 20 -6.52 -4.41 -26.57
N ALA A 21 -6.39 -5.37 -25.68
CA ALA A 21 -7.04 -5.35 -24.39
C ALA A 21 -6.47 -4.15 -23.61
N VAL A 22 -7.20 -3.04 -23.62
CA VAL A 22 -6.84 -1.87 -22.84
C VAL A 22 -7.17 -2.19 -21.39
N SER A 23 -6.15 -2.45 -20.56
CA SER A 23 -6.36 -2.57 -19.11
C SER A 23 -6.70 -1.19 -18.57
N VAL A 24 -7.98 -0.91 -18.39
CA VAL A 24 -8.44 0.31 -17.73
C VAL A 24 -7.98 0.22 -16.27
N PRO A 25 -7.22 1.20 -15.74
CA PRO A 25 -6.83 1.18 -14.34
C PRO A 25 -8.10 1.16 -13.49
N ARG A 26 -8.30 0.06 -12.75
CA ARG A 26 -9.41 -0.07 -11.81
C ARG A 26 -9.21 1.00 -10.75
N SER A 27 -10.03 2.04 -10.81
CA SER A 27 -10.08 3.08 -9.79
C SER A 27 -10.44 2.41 -8.46
N ALA A 28 -9.44 2.18 -7.61
CA ALA A 28 -9.65 1.68 -6.27
C ALA A 28 -10.27 2.82 -5.47
N TRP A 29 -11.59 2.76 -5.29
CA TRP A 29 -12.28 3.63 -4.35
C TRP A 29 -11.54 3.56 -3.00
N ALA A 30 -11.09 4.71 -2.51
CA ALA A 30 -10.40 4.81 -1.23
C ALA A 30 -11.28 4.17 -0.16
N GLN A 31 -10.82 3.07 0.44
CA GLN A 31 -11.55 2.45 1.54
C GLN A 31 -11.65 3.45 2.70
N PRO A 32 -12.81 3.55 3.36
CA PRO A 32 -12.94 4.40 4.53
C PRO A 32 -11.97 3.90 5.62
N SER A 33 -10.91 4.65 5.86
CA SER A 33 -9.94 4.29 6.89
C SER A 33 -10.56 4.51 8.27
N LYS A 34 -10.47 3.50 9.15
CA LYS A 34 -10.89 3.63 10.55
C LYS A 34 -10.25 4.88 11.18
N PRO A 35 -10.99 5.68 11.98
CA PRO A 35 -10.43 6.84 12.65
C PRO A 35 -9.24 6.45 13.52
N ALA A 36 -8.22 7.30 13.55
CA ALA A 36 -7.00 7.02 14.30
C ALA A 36 -7.27 7.01 15.83
N PRO A 37 -6.66 6.10 16.59
CA PRO A 37 -6.87 5.99 18.04
C PRO A 37 -6.36 7.25 18.75
N LYS A 38 -7.16 7.82 19.65
CA LYS A 38 -6.79 9.04 20.40
C LYS A 38 -5.92 8.74 21.63
N THR A 39 -6.02 7.54 22.17
CA THR A 39 -5.32 7.08 23.37
C THR A 39 -4.81 5.67 23.14
N ALA A 40 -3.65 5.35 23.70
CA ALA A 40 -3.04 4.04 23.64
C ALA A 40 -2.35 3.74 24.97
N LEU A 41 -2.36 2.49 25.41
CA LEU A 41 -1.56 2.05 26.54
C LEU A 41 -0.19 1.60 26.04
N ILE A 42 0.83 1.82 26.85
CA ILE A 42 2.19 1.33 26.58
C ILE A 42 2.27 -0.08 27.16
N ALA A 43 2.40 -1.08 26.30
CA ALA A 43 2.55 -2.48 26.67
C ALA A 43 3.97 -2.79 27.17
N SER A 44 4.98 -2.24 26.49
CA SER A 44 6.38 -2.45 26.86
C SER A 44 7.28 -1.30 26.41
N VAL A 45 8.45 -1.19 27.06
CA VAL A 45 9.50 -0.23 26.71
C VAL A 45 10.83 -0.97 26.61
N ARG A 46 11.50 -0.86 25.45
CA ARG A 46 12.84 -1.40 25.21
C ARG A 46 13.74 -0.32 24.64
N GLY A 47 14.59 0.25 25.49
CA GLY A 47 15.43 1.39 25.10
C GLY A 47 14.57 2.60 24.72
N GLN A 48 14.74 3.08 23.48
CA GLN A 48 13.96 4.20 22.91
C GLN A 48 12.71 3.75 22.14
N THR A 49 12.43 2.44 22.11
CA THR A 49 11.27 1.87 21.43
C THR A 49 10.18 1.52 22.43
N LEU A 50 8.95 1.95 22.14
CA LEU A 50 7.75 1.65 22.91
C LEU A 50 6.84 0.75 22.08
N THR A 51 6.22 -0.25 22.72
CA THR A 51 5.12 -1.01 22.13
C THR A 51 3.81 -0.47 22.67
N LEU A 52 2.89 -0.13 21.77
CA LEU A 52 1.56 0.38 22.07
C LEU A 52 0.51 -0.72 21.83
N THR A 53 -0.49 -0.81 22.69
CA THR A 53 -1.61 -1.77 22.60
C THR A 53 -2.66 -1.39 21.54
N VAL A 54 -2.26 -0.63 20.52
CA VAL A 54 -3.15 -0.22 19.43
C VAL A 54 -2.51 -0.62 18.11
N GLY A 55 -3.27 -1.25 17.23
CA GLY A 55 -2.80 -1.71 15.93
C GLY A 55 -3.60 -1.14 14.75
N SER A 56 -3.38 -1.69 13.56
CA SER A 56 -4.13 -1.30 12.36
C SER A 56 -5.62 -1.60 12.52
N ASP A 57 -5.98 -2.61 13.30
CA ASP A 57 -7.37 -2.98 13.56
C ASP A 57 -8.08 -1.89 14.39
N ASP A 58 -7.32 -1.10 15.15
CA ASP A 58 -7.78 0.07 15.90
C ASP A 58 -7.71 1.38 15.09
N GLY A 59 -7.14 1.33 13.89
CA GLY A 59 -6.90 2.49 13.03
C GLY A 59 -5.57 3.19 13.31
N ALA A 60 -4.63 2.56 14.01
CA ALA A 60 -3.29 3.10 14.19
C ALA A 60 -2.58 3.25 12.84
N LYS A 61 -1.84 4.35 12.66
CA LYS A 61 -1.15 4.66 11.41
C LYS A 61 0.30 5.03 11.67
N ILE A 62 1.18 4.63 10.77
CA ILE A 62 2.57 5.08 10.75
C ILE A 62 2.59 6.62 10.64
N GLY A 63 3.44 7.27 11.41
CA GLY A 63 3.51 8.74 11.50
C GLY A 63 2.55 9.35 12.51
N GLN A 64 1.61 8.58 13.06
CA GLN A 64 0.73 9.07 14.12
C GLN A 64 1.54 9.41 15.38
N THR A 65 1.27 10.57 15.97
CA THR A 65 1.96 11.05 17.16
C THR A 65 1.07 10.94 18.40
N PHE A 66 1.64 10.45 19.50
CA PHE A 66 1.02 10.46 20.82
C PHE A 66 1.80 11.34 21.78
N ARG A 67 1.12 11.90 22.77
CA ARG A 67 1.75 12.55 23.92
C ARG A 67 1.76 11.59 25.08
N VAL A 68 2.95 11.37 25.64
CA VAL A 68 3.14 10.59 26.87
C VAL A 68 3.49 11.58 27.97
N ALA A 69 2.80 11.50 29.11
CA ALA A 69 3.07 12.34 30.27
C ALA A 69 3.25 11.46 31.51
N ARG A 70 4.25 11.79 32.33
CA ARG A 70 4.50 11.17 33.64
C ARG A 70 4.90 12.27 34.62
N GLY A 71 4.00 12.63 35.53
CA GLY A 71 4.20 13.78 36.42
C GLY A 71 4.38 15.06 35.60
N ASN A 72 5.45 15.80 35.88
CA ASN A 72 5.80 17.04 35.16
C ASN A 72 6.60 16.81 33.86
N ALA A 73 6.98 15.57 33.56
CA ALA A 73 7.70 15.24 32.34
C ALA A 73 6.72 14.81 31.23
N GLY A 74 6.95 15.31 30.01
CA GLY A 74 6.17 14.94 28.83
C GLY A 74 7.06 14.71 27.62
N ALA A 75 6.68 13.76 26.77
CA ALA A 75 7.34 13.45 25.51
C ALA A 75 6.30 13.27 24.39
N LYS A 76 6.72 13.52 23.15
CA LYS A 76 5.97 13.10 21.96
C LYS A 76 6.60 11.81 21.47
N ILE A 77 5.78 10.86 21.07
CA ILE A 77 6.23 9.61 20.46
C ILE A 77 5.52 9.45 19.11
N GLN A 78 6.22 8.94 18.12
CA GLN A 78 5.68 8.72 16.78
C GLN A 78 5.67 7.22 16.47
N ILE A 79 4.54 6.73 15.97
CA ILE A 79 4.43 5.35 15.48
C ILE A 79 5.32 5.19 14.25
N ASN A 80 6.21 4.19 14.29
CA ASN A 80 7.13 3.85 13.21
C ASN A 80 6.82 2.50 12.55
N ALA A 81 6.11 1.60 13.22
CA ALA A 81 5.56 0.38 12.63
C ALA A 81 4.20 0.02 13.25
N VAL A 82 3.34 -0.64 12.46
CA VAL A 82 1.99 -1.04 12.87
C VAL A 82 1.77 -2.50 12.48
N THR A 83 1.19 -3.26 13.41
CA THR A 83 0.68 -4.62 13.23
C THR A 83 -0.83 -4.64 13.53
N PRO A 84 -1.58 -5.72 13.27
CA PRO A 84 -3.02 -5.77 13.51
C PRO A 84 -3.45 -5.36 14.94
N GLY A 85 -2.75 -5.84 15.97
CA GLY A 85 -3.08 -5.57 17.38
C GLY A 85 -2.15 -4.62 18.13
N GLU A 86 -0.96 -4.34 17.60
CA GLU A 86 0.05 -3.54 18.28
C GLU A 86 0.77 -2.59 17.32
N SER A 87 1.40 -1.56 17.88
CA SER A 87 2.26 -0.66 17.12
C SER A 87 3.54 -0.39 17.88
N THR A 88 4.63 -0.12 17.16
CA THR A 88 5.86 0.38 17.76
C THR A 88 5.97 1.88 17.56
N ALA A 89 6.50 2.57 18.56
CA ALA A 89 6.74 4.01 18.54
C ALA A 89 8.11 4.34 19.12
N SER A 90 8.64 5.49 18.74
CA SER A 90 9.87 6.06 19.29
C SER A 90 9.67 7.54 19.60
N VAL A 91 10.47 8.08 20.52
CA VAL A 91 10.52 9.52 20.82
C VAL A 91 11.03 10.30 19.62
#